data_AF-A0A3A4S4T3-F1
#
_entry.id   AF-A0A3A4S4T3-F1
#
_cell.length_a   1.000
_cell.length_b   1.000
_cell.length_c   1.000
_cell.angle_alpha   90.00
_cell.angle_beta   90.00
_cell.angle_gamma   90.00
#
_symmetry.space_group_name_H-M   'P 1'
#
loop_
_entity.id
_entity.type
_entity.pdbx_description
1 polymer ?
#
loop_
_entity_poly.entity_id
_entity_poly.type
_entity_poly.pdbx_seq_one_letter_code
_entity_poly.pdbx_strand_id
1 'polypeptide(L)'
;MKNSSIPWWRWIIGIDFFLICQTVLYHYLPHFRGHRILLYPFNLGHENNLAAWWSGVCLFAAALLAYEICCHSEVHLKKAWLCLAILLLGLSKDEICSLHERIDGFRNLLPYAICAVTMLTYSLIKLFKHPETRKSAIYIAFAFLLFGSVAFQEFLEHTVSWPDWMMGIRVGIEEGTELIGIFLLLVGISRQNFFTSINSIQAIIPNLSRMKYISAFLIIEFFIHSVAGFLFPLYFDVYRKGYGNPLLWYPMAVFFMLFSESFWFAMTSDKTKRKVWILFPALFLLFSAGSVYNPFKLIFKLRYIMPDDLQILLFHVSIIFVMIAFCWKFINTFAIKTIIFVLLFSLIIFLEYSANNISWKFFLSGCFAYTTVHFFKSILKEKNFTLKSAPL
;
A
#
# COMPACT_ATOMS: atom_id res chain seq x y z
N MET A 1 -9.99 27.58 -21.55
CA MET A 1 -10.77 26.54 -20.85
C MET A 1 -9.96 26.08 -19.64
N LYS A 2 -10.48 26.21 -18.41
CA LYS A 2 -9.85 25.59 -17.23
C LYS A 2 -10.04 24.08 -17.40
N ASN A 3 -8.97 23.33 -17.64
CA ASN A 3 -9.02 21.87 -17.58
C ASN A 3 -9.39 21.48 -16.14
N SER A 4 -10.66 21.15 -15.90
CA SER A 4 -11.08 20.59 -14.63
C SER A 4 -10.41 19.22 -14.50
N SER A 5 -9.45 19.10 -13.58
CA SER A 5 -8.85 17.81 -13.24
C SER A 5 -9.96 16.84 -12.82
N ILE A 6 -9.88 15.60 -13.31
CA ILE A 6 -10.82 14.55 -12.91
C ILE A 6 -10.69 14.35 -11.38
N PRO A 7 -11.79 14.40 -10.62
CA PRO A 7 -11.75 14.18 -9.17
C PRO A 7 -11.19 12.80 -8.82
N TRP A 8 -10.40 12.71 -7.76
CA TRP A 8 -9.76 11.45 -7.34
C TRP A 8 -10.78 10.33 -7.08
N TRP A 9 -11.96 10.65 -6.55
CA TRP A 9 -12.98 9.66 -6.21
C TRP A 9 -13.52 8.92 -7.45
N ARG A 10 -13.49 9.55 -8.63
CA ARG A 10 -13.87 8.88 -9.89
C ARG A 10 -12.84 7.83 -10.29
N TRP A 11 -11.57 8.09 -10.02
CA TRP A 11 -10.50 7.12 -10.29
C TRP A 11 -10.61 5.92 -9.36
N ILE A 12 -10.78 6.15 -8.05
CA ILE A 12 -10.93 5.07 -7.07
C ILE A 12 -12.14 4.19 -7.42
N ILE A 13 -13.34 4.78 -7.58
CA ILE A 13 -14.55 4.02 -7.97
C ILE A 13 -14.35 3.27 -9.29
N GLY A 14 -13.70 3.88 -10.28
CA GLY A 14 -13.44 3.23 -11.56
C GLY A 14 -12.52 2.01 -11.45
N ILE A 15 -11.48 2.10 -10.61
CA ILE A 15 -10.56 0.98 -10.34
C ILE A 15 -11.28 -0.09 -9.52
N ASP A 16 -11.97 0.29 -8.44
CA ASP A 16 -12.69 -0.65 -7.57
C ASP A 16 -13.75 -1.42 -8.36
N PHE A 17 -14.56 -0.73 -9.17
CA PHE A 17 -15.55 -1.37 -10.03
C PHE A 17 -14.92 -2.34 -11.03
N PHE A 18 -13.78 -1.96 -11.62
CA PHE A 18 -13.05 -2.85 -12.51
C PHE A 18 -12.58 -4.11 -11.76
N LEU A 19 -11.99 -3.99 -10.57
CA LEU A 19 -11.51 -5.12 -9.78
C LEU A 19 -12.67 -6.05 -9.38
N ILE A 20 -13.80 -5.52 -8.90
CA ILE A 20 -15.00 -6.30 -8.58
C ILE A 20 -15.48 -7.08 -9.81
N CYS A 21 -15.55 -6.43 -10.98
CA CYS A 21 -15.93 -7.13 -12.21
C CYS A 21 -14.94 -8.25 -12.57
N GLN A 22 -13.63 -8.03 -12.42
CA GLN A 22 -12.61 -9.03 -12.69
C GLN A 22 -12.73 -10.23 -11.74
N THR A 23 -12.99 -9.99 -10.44
CA THR A 23 -13.27 -11.02 -9.43
C THR A 23 -14.46 -11.89 -9.84
N VAL A 24 -15.58 -11.29 -10.22
CA VAL A 24 -16.78 -12.03 -10.67
C VAL A 24 -16.48 -12.85 -11.93
N LEU A 25 -15.84 -12.24 -12.93
CA LEU A 25 -15.50 -12.90 -14.19
C LEU A 25 -14.50 -14.05 -14.00
N TYR A 26 -13.57 -13.95 -13.05
CA TYR A 26 -12.60 -14.99 -12.73
C TYR A 26 -13.29 -16.33 -12.40
N HIS A 27 -14.40 -16.28 -11.67
CA HIS A 27 -15.17 -17.47 -11.30
C HIS A 27 -15.96 -18.07 -12.47
N TYR A 28 -16.57 -17.23 -13.33
CA TYR A 28 -17.43 -17.73 -14.41
C TYR A 28 -16.69 -18.10 -15.71
N LEU A 29 -15.42 -17.71 -15.84
CA LEU A 29 -14.63 -17.96 -17.06
C LEU A 29 -13.38 -18.84 -16.81
N PRO A 30 -13.50 -20.02 -16.16
CA PRO A 30 -12.32 -20.84 -15.80
C PRO A 30 -11.53 -21.34 -17.01
N HIS A 31 -12.17 -21.46 -18.18
CA HIS A 31 -11.54 -21.92 -19.42
C HIS A 31 -11.09 -20.79 -20.35
N PHE A 32 -11.24 -19.53 -19.94
CA PHE A 32 -10.75 -18.40 -20.74
C PHE A 32 -9.24 -18.44 -20.85
N ARG A 33 -8.69 -18.37 -22.08
CA ARG A 33 -7.23 -18.42 -22.30
C ARG A 33 -6.46 -17.34 -21.53
N GLY A 34 -7.09 -16.19 -21.29
CA GLY A 34 -6.53 -15.10 -20.49
C GLY A 34 -6.77 -15.23 -18.99
N HIS A 35 -7.39 -16.29 -18.48
CA HIS A 35 -7.80 -16.41 -17.06
C HIS A 35 -6.66 -16.12 -16.08
N ARG A 36 -5.50 -16.75 -16.28
CA ARG A 36 -4.34 -16.59 -15.39
C ARG A 36 -3.57 -15.28 -15.55
N ILE A 37 -3.77 -14.53 -16.64
CA ILE A 37 -2.94 -13.36 -16.99
C ILE A 37 -3.76 -12.06 -16.91
N LEU A 38 -5.03 -12.11 -17.29
CA LEU A 38 -5.93 -10.96 -17.34
C LEU A 38 -6.93 -10.94 -16.19
N LEU A 39 -7.29 -12.09 -15.60
CA LEU A 39 -8.27 -12.13 -14.51
C LEU A 39 -7.57 -12.30 -13.15
N TYR A 40 -6.68 -13.30 -13.02
CA TYR A 40 -5.96 -13.58 -11.75
C TYR A 40 -5.30 -12.37 -11.09
N PRO A 41 -4.57 -11.49 -11.81
CA PRO A 41 -3.87 -10.38 -11.15
C PRO A 41 -4.81 -9.35 -10.52
N PHE A 42 -6.05 -9.30 -11.00
CA PHE A 42 -7.06 -8.32 -10.62
C PHE A 42 -8.23 -8.96 -9.86
N ASN A 43 -8.08 -10.21 -9.42
CA ASN A 43 -9.08 -10.90 -8.61
C ASN A 43 -8.85 -10.57 -7.13
N LEU A 44 -9.83 -9.93 -6.49
CA LEU A 44 -9.76 -9.56 -5.08
C LEU A 44 -9.71 -10.77 -4.14
N GLY A 45 -10.43 -11.86 -4.46
CA GLY A 45 -10.45 -13.08 -3.64
C GLY A 45 -9.20 -13.96 -3.75
N HIS A 46 -8.06 -13.38 -4.15
CA HIS A 46 -6.77 -14.05 -4.15
C HIS A 46 -5.70 -13.14 -3.58
N GLU A 47 -4.77 -13.77 -2.87
CA GLU A 47 -3.67 -13.09 -2.23
C GLU A 47 -2.46 -12.84 -3.13
N ASN A 48 -1.62 -11.89 -2.74
CA ASN A 48 -0.36 -11.52 -3.41
C ASN A 48 -0.53 -11.17 -4.90
N ASN A 49 -1.56 -10.40 -5.23
CA ASN A 49 -1.80 -9.90 -6.57
C ASN A 49 -1.99 -8.37 -6.60
N LEU A 50 -2.33 -7.81 -7.77
CA LEU A 50 -2.49 -6.35 -7.90
C LEU A 50 -3.77 -5.85 -7.21
N ALA A 51 -4.80 -6.68 -7.09
CA ALA A 51 -6.02 -6.33 -6.38
C ALA A 51 -5.77 -6.20 -4.86
N ALA A 52 -5.13 -7.21 -4.24
CA ALA A 52 -4.69 -7.16 -2.85
C ALA A 52 -3.70 -6.01 -2.57
N TRP A 53 -2.79 -5.72 -3.52
CA TRP A 53 -1.95 -4.52 -3.42
C TRP A 53 -2.78 -3.24 -3.39
N TRP A 54 -3.80 -3.14 -4.23
CA TRP A 54 -4.63 -1.94 -4.35
C TRP A 54 -5.43 -1.66 -3.08
N SER A 55 -6.15 -2.63 -2.54
CA SER A 55 -6.86 -2.54 -1.26
C SER A 55 -5.87 -2.23 -0.12
N GLY A 56 -4.78 -2.98 -0.04
CA GLY A 56 -3.78 -2.85 1.01
C GLY A 56 -3.08 -1.49 1.02
N VAL A 57 -2.77 -0.93 -0.16
CA VAL A 57 -2.15 0.39 -0.29
C VAL A 57 -3.14 1.53 -0.04
N CYS A 58 -4.42 1.36 -0.38
CA CYS A 58 -5.45 2.34 -0.04
C CYS A 58 -5.68 2.43 1.47
N LEU A 59 -5.71 1.29 2.18
CA LEU A 59 -5.73 1.24 3.64
C LEU A 59 -4.47 1.87 4.24
N PHE A 60 -3.29 1.61 3.68
CA PHE A 60 -2.05 2.22 4.12
C PHE A 60 -2.03 3.74 3.92
N ALA A 61 -2.54 4.23 2.79
CA ALA A 61 -2.69 5.65 2.51
C ALA A 61 -3.63 6.31 3.54
N ALA A 62 -4.75 5.67 3.84
CA ALA A 62 -5.69 6.12 4.88
C ALA A 62 -5.02 6.17 6.26
N ALA A 63 -4.21 5.16 6.62
CA ALA A 63 -3.44 5.12 7.87
C ALA A 63 -2.45 6.29 7.96
N LEU A 64 -1.68 6.53 6.90
CA LEU A 64 -0.72 7.63 6.82
C LEU A 64 -1.42 9.00 6.90
N LEU A 65 -2.53 9.19 6.17
CA LEU A 65 -3.30 10.44 6.23
C LEU A 65 -3.88 10.69 7.63
N ALA A 66 -4.41 9.66 8.29
CA ALA A 66 -4.86 9.77 9.68
C ALA A 66 -3.71 10.17 10.61
N TYR A 67 -2.50 9.63 10.40
CA TYR A 67 -1.32 10.00 11.18
C TYR A 67 -0.83 11.43 10.89
N GLU A 68 -0.88 11.87 9.63
CA GLU A 68 -0.61 13.26 9.25
C GLU A 68 -1.57 14.22 9.96
N ILE A 69 -2.87 13.92 9.94
CA ILE A 69 -3.89 14.69 10.65
C ILE A 69 -3.61 14.68 12.16
N CYS A 70 -3.25 13.54 12.75
CA CYS A 70 -2.83 13.44 14.16
C CYS A 70 -1.69 14.42 14.50
N CYS A 71 -0.70 14.56 13.62
CA CYS A 71 0.44 15.45 13.85
C CYS A 71 0.06 16.95 13.92
N HIS A 72 -1.06 17.32 13.31
CA HIS A 72 -1.53 18.71 13.19
C HIS A 72 -2.84 19.01 13.91
N SER A 73 -3.55 18.00 14.41
CA SER A 73 -4.82 18.18 15.12
C SER A 73 -4.65 18.82 16.49
N GLU A 74 -5.75 19.34 17.03
CA GLU A 74 -5.82 19.77 18.42
C GLU A 74 -5.53 18.62 19.40
N VAL A 75 -4.96 18.96 20.56
CA VAL A 75 -4.48 18.00 21.58
C VAL A 75 -5.53 16.94 21.92
N HIS A 76 -6.81 17.32 21.99
CA HIS A 76 -7.90 16.44 22.38
C HIS A 76 -8.34 15.45 21.28
N LEU A 77 -8.01 15.70 20.00
CA LEU A 77 -8.30 14.81 18.86
C LEU A 77 -7.09 13.96 18.45
N LYS A 78 -5.86 14.34 18.82
CA LYS A 78 -4.63 13.62 18.40
C LYS A 78 -4.70 12.12 18.66
N LYS A 79 -5.13 11.73 19.86
CA LYS A 79 -5.22 10.31 20.24
C LYS A 79 -6.24 9.54 19.39
N ALA A 80 -7.36 10.16 19.04
CA ALA A 80 -8.38 9.53 18.18
C ALA A 80 -7.81 9.26 16.79
N TRP A 81 -7.13 10.23 16.20
CA TRP A 81 -6.47 10.05 14.89
C TRP A 81 -5.32 9.06 14.94
N LEU A 82 -4.55 9.01 16.03
CA LEU A 82 -3.50 8.01 16.22
C LEU A 82 -4.08 6.59 16.34
N CYS A 83 -5.15 6.41 17.13
CA CYS A 83 -5.84 5.13 17.23
C CYS A 83 -6.35 4.67 15.86
N LEU A 84 -6.97 5.57 15.09
CA LEU A 84 -7.41 5.25 13.74
C LEU A 84 -6.24 4.90 12.80
N ALA A 85 -5.13 5.65 12.86
CA ALA A 85 -3.94 5.35 12.06
C ALA A 85 -3.37 3.96 12.35
N ILE A 86 -3.27 3.57 13.63
CA ILE A 86 -2.80 2.24 14.03
C ILE A 86 -3.77 1.15 13.57
N LEU A 87 -5.09 1.37 13.71
CA LEU A 87 -6.11 0.43 13.28
C LEU A 87 -6.04 0.16 11.76
N LEU A 88 -5.98 1.23 10.97
CA LEU A 88 -5.88 1.15 9.51
C LEU A 88 -4.55 0.56 9.04
N LEU A 89 -3.46 0.83 9.76
CA LEU A 89 -2.19 0.17 9.53
C LEU A 89 -2.29 -1.34 9.76
N GLY A 90 -2.99 -1.75 10.81
CA GLY A 90 -3.29 -3.15 11.10
C GLY A 90 -4.08 -3.83 9.97
N LEU A 91 -5.15 -3.18 9.49
CA LEU A 91 -5.94 -3.68 8.35
C LEU A 91 -5.12 -3.76 7.05
N SER A 92 -4.29 -2.74 6.76
CA SER A 92 -3.38 -2.79 5.60
C SER A 92 -2.39 -3.96 5.69
N LYS A 93 -1.88 -4.26 6.90
CA LYS A 93 -1.05 -5.43 7.12
C LYS A 93 -1.84 -6.70 6.90
N ASP A 94 -3.02 -6.79 7.48
CA ASP A 94 -3.88 -7.96 7.34
C ASP A 94 -4.18 -8.28 5.86
N GLU A 95 -4.56 -7.28 5.07
CA GLU A 95 -4.81 -7.41 3.63
C GLU A 95 -3.64 -7.97 2.81
N ILE A 96 -2.39 -7.63 3.17
CA ILE A 96 -1.20 -8.10 2.42
C ILE A 96 -0.64 -9.41 3.00
N CYS A 97 -0.84 -9.63 4.29
CA CYS A 97 -0.21 -10.70 5.05
C CYS A 97 -1.16 -11.89 5.30
N SER A 98 -2.46 -11.67 5.14
CA SER A 98 -3.59 -12.49 5.59
C SER A 98 -3.39 -12.95 7.03
N LEU A 99 -3.26 -12.00 7.96
CA LEU A 99 -2.95 -12.33 9.36
C LEU A 99 -4.12 -13.07 10.01
N HIS A 100 -5.35 -12.68 9.70
CA HIS A 100 -6.53 -13.31 10.29
C HIS A 100 -6.68 -14.76 9.85
N GLU A 101 -6.36 -15.09 8.59
CA GLU A 101 -6.37 -16.48 8.10
C GLU A 101 -5.32 -17.37 8.76
N ARG A 102 -4.23 -16.77 9.25
CA ARG A 102 -3.13 -17.46 9.94
C ARG A 102 -3.42 -17.73 11.42
N ILE A 103 -4.47 -17.12 11.95
CA ILE A 103 -4.92 -17.31 13.33
C ILE A 103 -6.05 -18.33 13.31
N ASP A 104 -5.75 -19.56 13.72
CA ASP A 104 -6.71 -20.67 13.67
C ASP A 104 -7.93 -20.39 14.58
N GLY A 105 -9.04 -20.00 13.96
CA GLY A 105 -10.35 -19.92 14.59
C GLY A 105 -10.70 -18.57 15.22
N PHE A 106 -12.00 -18.24 15.15
CA PHE A 106 -12.57 -16.95 15.57
C PHE A 106 -12.27 -16.58 17.03
N ARG A 107 -12.16 -17.56 17.93
CA ARG A 107 -11.84 -17.31 19.35
C ARG A 107 -10.44 -16.71 19.54
N ASN A 108 -9.49 -17.09 18.70
CA ASN A 108 -8.12 -16.58 18.75
C ASN A 108 -8.02 -15.17 18.13
N LEU A 109 -8.98 -14.77 17.29
CA LEU A 109 -9.12 -13.41 16.77
C LEU A 109 -9.77 -12.45 17.76
N LEU A 110 -10.54 -12.96 18.73
CA LEU A 110 -11.33 -12.14 19.66
C LEU A 110 -10.52 -11.06 20.40
N PRO A 111 -9.30 -11.30 20.93
CA PRO A 111 -8.51 -10.25 21.58
C PRO A 111 -8.17 -9.09 20.64
N TYR A 112 -7.84 -9.40 19.38
CA TYR A 112 -7.54 -8.41 18.35
C TYR A 112 -8.79 -7.61 17.96
N ALA A 113 -9.93 -8.31 17.81
CA ALA A 113 -11.22 -7.68 17.55
C ALA A 113 -11.64 -6.73 18.69
N ILE A 114 -11.47 -7.13 19.95
CA ILE A 114 -11.76 -6.27 21.12
C ILE A 114 -10.87 -5.02 21.10
N CYS A 115 -9.57 -5.18 20.82
CA CYS A 115 -8.64 -4.06 20.71
C CYS A 115 -9.06 -3.11 19.58
N ALA A 116 -9.35 -3.64 18.39
CA ALA A 116 -9.79 -2.89 17.22
C ALA A 116 -11.09 -2.12 17.49
N VAL A 117 -12.12 -2.79 18.02
CA VAL A 117 -13.41 -2.18 18.36
C VAL A 117 -13.26 -1.11 19.43
N THR A 118 -12.40 -1.31 20.43
CA THR A 118 -12.13 -0.32 21.48
C THR A 118 -11.49 0.94 20.89
N MET A 119 -10.46 0.77 20.05
CA MET A 119 -9.77 1.88 19.39
C MET A 119 -10.69 2.63 18.42
N LEU A 120 -11.51 1.90 17.66
CA LEU A 120 -12.51 2.47 16.77
C LEU A 120 -13.55 3.27 17.55
N THR A 121 -14.15 2.66 18.58
CA THR A 121 -15.20 3.28 19.39
C THR A 121 -14.70 4.55 20.07
N TYR A 122 -13.50 4.50 20.65
CA TYR A 122 -12.84 5.68 21.21
C TYR A 122 -12.69 6.79 20.16
N SER A 123 -12.19 6.44 18.97
CA SER A 123 -11.95 7.39 17.88
C SER A 123 -13.26 8.01 17.38
N LEU A 124 -14.29 7.20 17.13
CA LEU A 124 -15.60 7.65 16.68
C LEU A 124 -16.28 8.55 17.70
N ILE A 125 -16.29 8.18 18.99
CA ILE A 125 -16.89 9.02 20.05
C ILE A 125 -16.19 10.38 20.10
N LYS A 126 -14.87 10.41 20.01
CA LYS A 126 -14.12 11.67 20.02
C LYS A 126 -14.44 12.49 18.77
N LEU A 127 -14.28 11.93 17.58
CA LEU A 127 -14.54 12.67 16.33
C LEU A 127 -16.01 13.11 16.19
N PHE A 128 -16.97 12.34 16.70
CA PHE A 128 -18.39 12.69 16.57
C PHE A 128 -18.82 13.87 17.46
N LYS A 129 -18.19 14.00 18.64
CA LYS A 129 -18.47 15.10 19.59
C LYS A 129 -18.13 16.47 19.03
N HIS A 130 -17.21 16.54 18.06
CA HIS A 130 -16.69 17.78 17.52
C HIS A 130 -17.33 18.09 16.15
N PRO A 131 -18.03 19.24 15.98
CA PRO A 131 -18.77 19.55 14.75
C PRO A 131 -17.95 19.47 13.46
N GLU A 132 -16.68 19.86 13.51
CA GLU A 132 -15.74 19.89 12.40
C GLU A 132 -15.32 18.49 11.92
N THR A 133 -15.32 17.49 12.80
CA THR A 133 -14.94 16.10 12.48
C THR A 133 -16.12 15.13 12.40
N ARG A 134 -17.33 15.56 12.81
CA ARG A 134 -18.55 14.74 12.82
C ARG A 134 -18.86 14.07 11.48
N LYS A 135 -18.78 14.80 10.37
CA LYS A 135 -19.04 14.23 9.03
C LYS A 135 -18.03 13.13 8.70
N SER A 136 -16.76 13.32 9.04
CA SER A 136 -15.72 12.30 8.87
C SER A 136 -15.98 11.09 9.75
N ALA A 137 -16.39 11.29 11.00
CA ALA A 137 -16.78 10.21 11.90
C ALA A 137 -17.93 9.37 11.33
N ILE A 138 -18.93 10.00 10.69
CA ILE A 138 -20.04 9.27 10.05
C ILE A 138 -19.54 8.40 8.90
N TYR A 139 -18.71 8.93 8.00
CA TYR A 139 -18.14 8.14 6.90
C TYR A 139 -17.28 6.97 7.41
N ILE A 140 -16.45 7.22 8.42
CA ILE A 140 -15.62 6.19 9.05
C ILE A 140 -16.51 5.13 9.73
N ALA A 141 -17.56 5.54 10.44
CA ALA A 141 -18.50 4.61 11.07
C ALA A 141 -19.18 3.71 10.02
N PHE A 142 -19.68 4.28 8.93
CA PHE A 142 -20.25 3.49 7.83
C PHE A 142 -19.22 2.56 7.20
N ALA A 143 -17.98 3.00 6.99
CA ALA A 143 -16.93 2.14 6.47
C ALA A 143 -16.68 0.91 7.37
N PHE A 144 -16.58 1.10 8.69
CA PHE A 144 -16.39 -0.02 9.62
C PHE A 144 -17.63 -0.90 9.79
N LEU A 145 -18.84 -0.37 9.58
CA LEU A 145 -20.03 -1.21 9.48
C LEU A 145 -19.97 -2.13 8.25
N LEU A 146 -19.43 -1.64 7.11
CA LEU A 146 -19.22 -2.47 5.93
C LEU A 146 -18.16 -3.55 6.17
N PHE A 147 -17.00 -3.22 6.75
CA PHE A 147 -16.01 -4.24 7.14
C PHE A 147 -16.59 -5.27 8.12
N GLY A 148 -17.34 -4.81 9.14
CA GLY A 148 -18.01 -5.71 10.07
C GLY A 148 -19.03 -6.63 9.37
N SER A 149 -19.68 -6.15 8.31
CA SER A 149 -20.58 -6.97 7.51
C SER A 149 -19.86 -8.01 6.66
N VAL A 150 -18.61 -7.79 6.28
CA VAL A 150 -17.82 -8.76 5.50
C VAL A 150 -17.43 -9.97 6.35
N ALA A 151 -17.00 -9.75 7.59
CA ALA A 151 -16.81 -10.85 8.55
C ALA A 151 -18.10 -11.70 8.76
N PHE A 152 -19.27 -11.07 8.67
CA PHE A 152 -20.55 -11.79 8.70
C PHE A 152 -20.83 -12.56 7.39
N GLN A 153 -20.47 -11.98 6.23
CA GLN A 153 -20.58 -12.65 4.93
C GLN A 153 -19.68 -13.89 4.86
N GLU A 154 -18.44 -13.79 5.32
CA GLU A 154 -17.48 -14.91 5.44
C GLU A 154 -18.02 -16.01 6.38
N PHE A 155 -18.61 -15.62 7.51
CA PHE A 155 -19.28 -16.58 8.41
C PHE A 155 -20.43 -17.33 7.71
N LEU A 156 -21.25 -16.63 6.92
CA LEU A 156 -22.33 -17.24 6.14
C LEU A 156 -21.81 -18.13 5.01
N GLU A 157 -20.68 -17.79 4.39
CA GLU A 157 -20.00 -18.64 3.41
C GLU A 157 -19.70 -20.01 4.01
N HIS A 158 -19.15 -20.05 5.21
CA HIS A 158 -18.76 -21.31 5.85
C HIS A 158 -19.93 -22.10 6.42
N THR A 159 -21.09 -21.46 6.63
CA THR A 159 -22.25 -22.08 7.29
C THR A 159 -23.32 -22.55 6.31
N VAL A 160 -23.43 -21.92 5.15
CA VAL A 160 -24.50 -22.18 4.18
C VAL A 160 -23.91 -22.82 2.92
N SER A 161 -24.61 -23.83 2.38
CA SER A 161 -24.28 -24.36 1.06
C SER A 161 -24.81 -23.44 -0.02
N TRP A 162 -23.91 -22.93 -0.86
CA TRP A 162 -24.26 -21.99 -1.94
C TRP A 162 -24.31 -22.72 -3.28
N PRO A 163 -25.29 -22.42 -4.16
CA PRO A 163 -25.28 -22.91 -5.53
C PRO A 163 -24.03 -22.42 -6.28
N ASP A 164 -23.44 -23.26 -7.14
CA ASP A 164 -22.22 -22.92 -7.91
C ASP A 164 -22.36 -21.62 -8.71
N TRP A 165 -23.55 -21.36 -9.26
CA TRP A 165 -23.82 -20.15 -10.02
C TRP A 165 -23.77 -18.88 -9.18
N MET A 166 -23.84 -18.94 -7.85
CA MET A 166 -23.74 -17.78 -6.96
C MET A 166 -22.32 -17.45 -6.53
N MET A 167 -21.35 -18.36 -6.71
CA MET A 167 -20.02 -18.22 -6.12
C MET A 167 -19.29 -16.94 -6.57
N GLY A 168 -19.28 -16.65 -7.87
CA GLY A 168 -18.63 -15.43 -8.38
C GLY A 168 -19.30 -14.14 -7.90
N ILE A 169 -20.63 -14.11 -7.84
CA ILE A 169 -21.38 -12.95 -7.33
C ILE A 169 -21.13 -12.76 -5.84
N ARG A 170 -21.14 -13.84 -5.06
CA ARG A 170 -20.92 -13.81 -3.61
C ARG A 170 -19.55 -13.20 -3.27
N VAL A 171 -18.48 -13.73 -3.88
CA VAL A 171 -17.12 -13.19 -3.70
C VAL A 171 -17.06 -11.73 -4.18
N GLY A 172 -17.66 -11.41 -5.33
CA GLY A 172 -17.71 -10.02 -5.80
C GLY A 172 -18.43 -9.04 -4.84
N ILE A 173 -19.46 -9.50 -4.12
CA ILE A 173 -20.17 -8.69 -3.11
C ILE A 173 -19.31 -8.52 -1.86
N GLU A 174 -18.69 -9.60 -1.40
CA GLU A 174 -17.81 -9.61 -0.22
C GLU A 174 -16.65 -8.61 -0.41
N GLU A 175 -15.85 -8.82 -1.44
CA GLU A 175 -14.71 -7.99 -1.82
C GLU A 175 -15.13 -6.55 -2.18
N GLY A 176 -16.27 -6.41 -2.87
CA GLY A 176 -16.80 -5.11 -3.24
C GLY A 176 -17.27 -4.30 -2.03
N THR A 177 -17.79 -4.97 -1.00
CA THR A 177 -18.20 -4.33 0.26
C THR A 177 -16.99 -3.76 0.99
N GLU A 178 -15.86 -4.48 1.00
CA GLU A 178 -14.61 -4.00 1.57
C GLU A 178 -14.08 -2.78 0.83
N LEU A 179 -14.01 -2.80 -0.51
CA LEU A 179 -13.54 -1.67 -1.31
C LEU A 179 -14.42 -0.42 -1.10
N ILE A 180 -15.75 -0.58 -1.00
CA ILE A 180 -16.64 0.54 -0.65
C ILE A 180 -16.32 1.06 0.77
N GLY A 181 -16.03 0.18 1.73
CA GLY A 181 -15.54 0.55 3.05
C GLY A 181 -14.26 1.39 2.99
N ILE A 182 -13.25 0.94 2.25
CA ILE A 182 -11.98 1.65 2.03
C ILE A 182 -12.23 3.01 1.37
N PHE A 183 -13.09 3.08 0.36
CA PHE A 183 -13.47 4.33 -0.29
C PHE A 183 -14.09 5.32 0.69
N LEU A 184 -15.03 4.88 1.53
CA LEU A 184 -15.66 5.72 2.55
C LEU A 184 -14.66 6.19 3.62
N LEU A 185 -13.67 5.36 3.99
CA LEU A 185 -12.56 5.80 4.85
C LEU A 185 -11.77 6.94 4.21
N LEU A 186 -11.37 6.79 2.95
CA LEU A 186 -10.63 7.81 2.22
C LEU A 186 -11.44 9.10 2.09
N VAL A 187 -12.75 9.02 1.81
CA VAL A 187 -13.65 10.19 1.82
C VAL A 187 -13.70 10.82 3.21
N GLY A 188 -13.88 10.02 4.27
CA GLY A 188 -13.95 10.50 5.65
C GLY A 188 -12.68 11.25 6.06
N ILE A 189 -11.51 10.66 5.79
CA ILE A 189 -10.20 11.17 6.20
C ILE A 189 -9.78 12.37 5.35
N SER A 190 -9.93 12.31 4.02
CA SER A 190 -9.53 13.39 3.10
C SER A 190 -10.26 14.72 3.36
N ARG A 191 -11.47 14.67 3.92
CA ARG A 191 -12.22 15.86 4.34
C ARG A 191 -11.57 16.66 5.47
N GLN A 192 -10.64 16.04 6.20
CA GLN A 192 -9.88 16.66 7.29
C GLN A 192 -8.49 17.13 6.81
N ASN A 193 -8.19 16.98 5.52
CA ASN A 193 -6.96 17.48 4.93
C ASN A 193 -7.10 18.95 4.52
N PHE A 194 -6.82 19.86 5.45
CA PHE A 194 -6.99 21.31 5.29
C PHE A 194 -6.17 21.96 4.15
N PHE A 195 -5.16 21.27 3.62
CA PHE A 195 -4.16 21.87 2.71
C PHE A 195 -4.47 21.68 1.24
N THR A 196 -5.50 20.89 0.93
CA THR A 196 -5.79 20.49 -0.45
C THR A 196 -7.26 20.63 -0.75
N SER A 197 -7.58 20.87 -2.01
CA SER A 197 -8.96 20.76 -2.47
C SER A 197 -9.42 19.32 -2.31
N ILE A 198 -10.60 19.12 -1.73
CA ILE A 198 -11.23 17.81 -1.51
C ILE A 198 -11.29 16.98 -2.80
N ASN A 199 -11.37 17.61 -3.98
CA ASN A 199 -11.44 16.91 -5.26
C ASN A 199 -10.06 16.61 -5.88
N SER A 200 -8.97 17.16 -5.35
CA SER A 200 -7.62 16.92 -5.86
C SER A 200 -7.10 15.56 -5.42
N ILE A 201 -6.31 14.90 -6.26
CA ILE A 201 -5.60 13.67 -5.89
C ILE A 201 -4.65 13.87 -4.70
N GLN A 202 -4.19 15.10 -4.47
CA GLN A 202 -3.38 15.47 -3.30
C GLN A 202 -4.12 15.25 -1.97
N ALA A 203 -5.46 15.20 -1.98
CA ALA A 203 -6.26 14.98 -0.78
C ALA A 203 -6.11 13.56 -0.21
N ILE A 204 -5.73 12.60 -1.06
CA ILE A 204 -5.56 11.18 -0.69
C ILE A 204 -4.10 10.70 -0.75
N ILE A 205 -3.15 11.58 -1.11
CA ILE A 205 -1.72 11.25 -1.09
C ILE A 205 -1.08 11.86 0.16
N PRO A 206 -0.59 11.04 1.10
CA PRO A 206 -0.03 11.53 2.35
C PRO A 206 1.22 12.39 2.13
N ASN A 207 1.44 13.38 2.99
CA ASN A 207 2.62 14.24 2.95
C ASN A 207 3.57 13.89 4.11
N LEU A 208 4.63 13.15 3.82
CA LEU A 208 5.53 12.65 4.89
C LEU A 208 6.33 13.76 5.58
N SER A 209 6.58 14.88 4.89
CA SER A 209 7.24 16.05 5.49
C SER A 209 6.46 16.66 6.66
N ARG A 210 5.16 16.34 6.75
CA ARG A 210 4.23 16.81 7.79
C ARG A 210 4.07 15.83 8.95
N MET A 211 4.64 14.64 8.83
CA MET A 211 4.55 13.61 9.86
C MET A 211 5.74 13.68 10.80
N LYS A 212 5.47 13.73 12.10
CA LYS A 212 6.51 13.57 13.12
C LYS A 212 6.92 12.10 13.17
N TYR A 213 8.16 11.80 13.57
CA TYR A 213 8.63 10.44 13.85
C TYR A 213 8.54 9.41 12.69
N ILE A 214 8.29 9.81 11.45
CA ILE A 214 8.21 8.86 10.32
C ILE A 214 9.52 8.08 10.13
N SER A 215 10.67 8.69 10.43
CA SER A 215 11.96 8.00 10.41
C SER A 215 12.08 6.95 11.51
N ALA A 216 11.50 7.19 12.70
CA ALA A 216 11.50 6.20 13.77
C ALA A 216 10.58 5.02 13.43
N PHE A 217 9.39 5.31 12.87
CA PHE A 217 8.49 4.29 12.34
C PHE A 217 9.18 3.38 11.31
N LEU A 218 9.89 3.98 10.33
CA LEU A 218 10.66 3.22 9.33
C LEU A 218 11.71 2.28 9.97
N ILE A 219 12.42 2.74 11.01
CA ILE A 219 13.42 1.93 11.71
C ILE A 219 12.76 0.77 12.48
N ILE A 220 11.67 1.07 13.19
CA ILE A 220 10.94 0.05 13.97
C ILE A 220 10.37 -1.02 13.04
N GLU A 221 9.70 -0.62 11.97
CA GLU A 221 9.14 -1.55 10.99
C GLU A 221 10.23 -2.32 10.24
N PHE A 222 11.38 -1.71 9.95
CA PHE A 222 12.53 -2.44 9.41
C PHE A 222 13.01 -3.53 10.36
N PHE A 223 13.09 -3.24 11.66
CA PHE A 223 13.48 -4.23 12.66
C PHE A 223 12.45 -5.37 12.76
N ILE A 224 11.16 -5.03 12.81
CA ILE A 224 10.06 -6.01 12.80
C ILE A 224 10.14 -6.88 11.55
N HIS A 225 10.30 -6.28 10.37
CA HIS A 225 10.45 -6.98 9.10
C HIS A 225 11.68 -7.89 9.09
N SER A 226 12.81 -7.43 9.62
CA SER A 226 14.04 -8.22 9.70
C SER A 226 13.85 -9.45 10.57
N VAL A 227 13.29 -9.27 11.77
CA VAL A 227 12.97 -10.37 12.69
C VAL A 227 11.94 -11.32 12.05
N ALA A 228 10.89 -10.78 11.46
CA ALA A 228 9.88 -11.58 10.77
C ALA A 228 10.48 -12.37 9.60
N GLY A 229 11.39 -11.79 8.83
CA GLY A 229 12.07 -12.47 7.71
C GLY A 229 12.87 -13.69 8.14
N PHE A 230 13.43 -13.70 9.36
CA PHE A 230 14.12 -14.87 9.91
C PHE A 230 13.18 -15.84 10.62
N LEU A 231 12.16 -15.36 11.33
CA LEU A 231 11.27 -16.22 12.11
C LEU A 231 10.14 -16.83 11.29
N PHE A 232 9.45 -16.06 10.44
CA PHE A 232 8.24 -16.53 9.74
C PHE A 232 8.51 -17.77 8.88
N PRO A 233 9.57 -17.83 8.06
CA PRO A 233 9.85 -19.04 7.27
C PRO A 233 10.11 -20.31 8.09
N LEU A 234 10.42 -20.18 9.39
CA LEU A 234 10.62 -21.33 10.29
C LEU A 234 9.30 -21.87 10.84
N TYR A 235 8.28 -21.01 11.01
CA TYR A 235 7.01 -21.34 11.66
C TYR A 235 5.83 -21.43 10.71
N PHE A 236 5.92 -20.79 9.54
CA PHE A 236 4.83 -20.69 8.58
C PHE A 236 5.29 -21.05 7.18
N ASP A 237 4.42 -21.75 6.45
CA ASP A 237 4.60 -21.92 5.01
C ASP A 237 4.29 -20.59 4.31
N VAL A 238 5.35 -19.83 4.04
CA VAL A 238 5.29 -18.52 3.37
C VAL A 238 4.83 -18.66 1.90
N TYR A 239 4.88 -19.87 1.33
CA TYR A 239 4.42 -20.16 -0.03
C TYR A 239 3.10 -20.91 -0.08
N ARG A 240 2.41 -21.07 1.06
CA ARG A 240 1.11 -21.71 1.09
C ARG A 240 0.16 -20.95 0.18
N LYS A 241 -0.31 -21.62 -0.88
CA LYS A 241 -1.28 -21.04 -1.82
C LYS A 241 -2.53 -20.60 -1.06
N GLY A 242 -3.00 -19.40 -1.35
CA GLY A 242 -4.18 -18.81 -0.73
C GLY A 242 -3.86 -17.81 0.37
N TYR A 243 -2.64 -17.76 0.91
CA TYR A 243 -2.28 -16.82 1.98
C TYR A 243 -1.43 -15.67 1.45
N GLY A 244 -1.64 -14.47 2.00
CA GLY A 244 -0.80 -13.29 1.86
C GLY A 244 0.60 -13.53 2.39
N ASN A 245 1.59 -12.77 1.91
CA ASN A 245 2.97 -12.90 2.33
C ASN A 245 3.38 -11.71 3.20
N PRO A 246 3.60 -11.92 4.52
CA PRO A 246 3.90 -10.83 5.46
C PRO A 246 5.15 -10.01 5.12
N LEU A 247 6.03 -10.59 4.31
CA LEU A 247 7.34 -10.04 4.01
C LEU A 247 7.31 -9.13 2.78
N LEU A 248 6.17 -9.04 2.10
CA LEU A 248 5.94 -8.09 1.00
C LEU A 248 5.44 -6.73 1.50
N TRP A 249 4.83 -6.69 2.70
CA TRP A 249 4.20 -5.48 3.22
C TRP A 249 5.20 -4.34 3.46
N TYR A 250 6.34 -4.62 4.11
CA TYR A 250 7.30 -3.55 4.43
C TYR A 250 7.92 -2.90 3.18
N PRO A 251 8.46 -3.66 2.19
CA PRO A 251 8.91 -3.07 0.92
C PRO A 251 7.80 -2.28 0.21
N MET A 252 6.59 -2.83 0.13
CA MET A 252 5.42 -2.17 -0.46
C MET A 252 5.16 -0.80 0.20
N ALA A 253 5.08 -0.77 1.53
CA ALA A 253 4.81 0.42 2.33
C ALA A 253 5.91 1.47 2.15
N VAL A 254 7.17 1.04 2.14
CA VAL A 254 8.33 1.91 1.92
C VAL A 254 8.29 2.57 0.54
N PHE A 255 8.05 1.79 -0.52
CA PHE A 255 7.96 2.36 -1.86
C PHE A 255 6.73 3.25 -2.02
N PHE A 256 5.60 2.95 -1.38
CA PHE A 256 4.45 3.84 -1.37
C PHE A 256 4.73 5.18 -0.64
N MET A 257 5.48 5.14 0.45
CA MET A 257 5.97 6.34 1.13
C MET A 257 6.87 7.18 0.21
N LEU A 258 7.77 6.54 -0.54
CA LEU A 258 8.60 7.24 -1.54
C LEU A 258 7.79 7.81 -2.71
N PHE A 259 6.77 7.09 -3.18
CA PHE A 259 5.79 7.62 -4.12
C PHE A 259 5.16 8.90 -3.56
N SER A 260 4.70 8.87 -2.33
CA SER A 260 4.02 10.00 -1.68
C SER A 260 4.92 11.23 -1.56
N GLU A 261 6.14 11.04 -1.05
CA GLU A 261 7.12 12.13 -0.91
C GLU A 261 7.54 12.72 -2.27
N SER A 262 7.86 11.86 -3.23
CA SER A 262 8.25 12.28 -4.58
C SER A 262 7.09 12.97 -5.32
N PHE A 263 5.85 12.58 -5.04
CA PHE A 263 4.66 13.20 -5.61
C PHE A 263 4.53 14.64 -5.12
N TRP A 264 4.61 14.85 -3.81
CA TRP A 264 4.58 16.19 -3.22
C TRP A 264 5.74 17.06 -3.70
N PHE A 265 6.93 16.48 -3.88
CA PHE A 265 8.07 17.18 -4.45
C PHE A 265 7.83 17.60 -5.91
N ALA A 266 7.28 16.71 -6.75
CA ALA A 266 6.94 17.03 -8.13
C ALA A 266 5.87 18.13 -8.23
N MET A 267 4.87 18.09 -7.35
CA MET A 267 3.78 19.06 -7.32
C MET A 267 4.20 20.45 -6.83
N THR A 268 5.23 20.53 -5.98
CA THR A 268 5.78 21.81 -5.49
C THR A 268 6.94 22.34 -6.33
N SER A 269 7.54 21.50 -7.18
CA SER A 269 8.62 21.88 -8.11
C SER A 269 8.16 22.85 -9.20
N ASP A 270 9.13 23.65 -9.70
CA ASP A 270 8.98 24.48 -10.90
C ASP A 270 8.58 23.66 -12.14
N LYS A 271 7.98 24.30 -13.15
CA LYS A 271 7.44 23.61 -14.34
C LYS A 271 8.48 22.77 -15.09
N THR A 272 9.74 23.24 -15.15
CA THR A 272 10.82 22.58 -15.88
C THR A 272 11.25 21.31 -15.16
N LYS A 273 11.45 21.38 -13.84
CA LYS A 273 11.84 20.23 -13.01
C LYS A 273 10.68 19.25 -12.84
N ARG A 274 9.44 19.73 -12.74
CA ARG A 274 8.24 18.88 -12.56
C ARG A 274 8.14 17.76 -13.59
N LYS A 275 8.48 18.03 -14.86
CA LYS A 275 8.46 17.00 -15.93
C LYS A 275 9.37 15.82 -15.64
N VAL A 276 10.49 16.06 -14.97
CA VAL A 276 11.43 14.99 -14.59
C VAL A 276 10.98 14.34 -13.28
N TRP A 277 10.51 15.14 -12.32
CA TRP A 277 10.12 14.62 -11.01
C TRP A 277 8.84 13.77 -11.04
N ILE A 278 7.93 13.98 -12.00
CA ILE A 278 6.70 13.18 -12.10
C ILE A 278 6.97 11.70 -12.45
N LEU A 279 8.17 11.38 -12.95
CA LEU A 279 8.57 10.01 -13.23
C LEU A 279 8.83 9.20 -11.94
N PHE A 280 9.28 9.86 -10.85
CA PHE A 280 9.56 9.17 -9.59
C PHE A 280 8.32 8.62 -8.89
N PRO A 281 7.22 9.39 -8.75
CA PRO A 281 5.99 8.84 -8.22
C PRO A 281 5.55 7.60 -9.00
N ALA A 282 5.49 7.68 -10.33
CA ALA A 282 5.11 6.54 -11.15
C ALA A 282 6.01 5.33 -10.92
N LEU A 283 7.33 5.55 -10.86
CA LEU A 283 8.30 4.48 -10.61
C LEU A 283 8.13 3.84 -9.23
N PHE A 284 8.05 4.64 -8.16
CA PHE A 284 7.90 4.11 -6.81
C PHE A 284 6.54 3.47 -6.58
N LEU A 285 5.49 3.93 -7.26
CA LEU A 285 4.19 3.27 -7.24
C LEU A 285 4.27 1.89 -7.92
N LEU A 286 4.96 1.80 -9.07
CA LEU A 286 5.24 0.52 -9.72
C LEU A 286 6.11 -0.40 -8.86
N PHE A 287 7.04 0.13 -8.09
CA PHE A 287 7.84 -0.70 -7.16
C PHE A 287 7.02 -1.18 -5.98
N SER A 288 6.14 -0.32 -5.44
CA SER A 288 5.19 -0.72 -4.40
C SER A 288 4.29 -1.86 -4.88
N ALA A 289 3.71 -1.74 -6.08
CA ALA A 289 2.94 -2.81 -6.71
C ALA A 289 3.79 -4.05 -6.99
N GLY A 290 5.00 -3.84 -7.51
CA GLY A 290 5.95 -4.88 -7.87
C GLY A 290 6.47 -5.70 -6.68
N SER A 291 6.49 -5.12 -5.49
CA SER A 291 6.81 -5.81 -4.23
C SER A 291 5.74 -6.83 -3.85
N VAL A 292 4.47 -6.62 -4.21
CA VAL A 292 3.37 -7.55 -3.91
C VAL A 292 3.14 -8.51 -5.08
N TYR A 293 3.17 -7.99 -6.31
CA TYR A 293 2.91 -8.76 -7.53
C TYR A 293 3.95 -8.48 -8.61
N ASN A 294 4.59 -9.53 -9.13
CA ASN A 294 5.58 -9.38 -10.20
C ASN A 294 4.93 -8.89 -11.51
N PRO A 295 5.19 -7.64 -11.96
CA PRO A 295 4.52 -7.07 -13.13
C PRO A 295 4.93 -7.75 -14.44
N PHE A 296 6.07 -8.46 -14.48
CA PHE A 296 6.47 -9.22 -15.66
C PHE A 296 5.54 -10.41 -15.95
N LYS A 297 4.77 -10.88 -14.95
CA LYS A 297 3.74 -11.90 -15.16
C LYS A 297 2.59 -11.42 -16.07
N LEU A 298 2.42 -10.11 -16.25
CA LEU A 298 1.47 -9.52 -17.21
C LEU A 298 1.98 -9.57 -18.65
N ILE A 299 3.29 -9.71 -18.87
CA ILE A 299 3.89 -9.74 -20.20
C ILE A 299 3.77 -11.18 -20.75
N PHE A 300 2.69 -11.41 -21.49
CA PHE A 300 2.17 -12.73 -21.96
C PHE A 300 3.23 -13.72 -22.46
N LYS A 301 4.26 -13.26 -23.17
CA LYS A 301 5.32 -14.12 -23.72
C LYS A 301 6.36 -14.56 -22.69
N LEU A 302 6.68 -13.73 -21.70
CA LEU A 302 7.81 -13.98 -20.81
C LEU A 302 7.51 -15.05 -19.76
N ARG A 303 6.24 -15.14 -19.30
CA ARG A 303 5.83 -16.10 -18.26
C ARG A 303 6.05 -17.57 -18.63
N TYR A 304 5.87 -17.92 -19.90
CA TYR A 304 6.03 -19.31 -20.37
C TYR A 304 7.47 -19.65 -20.75
N ILE A 305 8.31 -18.62 -20.94
CA ILE A 305 9.68 -18.78 -21.44
C ILE A 305 10.69 -18.67 -20.29
N MET A 306 10.36 -17.92 -19.23
CA MET A 306 11.29 -17.59 -18.17
C MET A 306 10.83 -18.15 -16.81
N PRO A 307 11.73 -18.84 -16.07
CA PRO A 307 11.50 -19.19 -14.67
C PRO A 307 11.09 -17.96 -13.85
N ASP A 308 10.28 -18.15 -12.81
CA ASP A 308 9.82 -17.06 -11.94
C ASP A 308 11.00 -16.27 -11.33
N ASP A 309 12.08 -16.97 -10.95
CA ASP A 309 13.32 -16.34 -10.47
C ASP A 309 13.89 -15.37 -11.50
N LEU A 310 13.96 -15.75 -12.78
CA LEU A 310 14.51 -14.92 -13.84
C LEU A 310 13.63 -13.69 -14.11
N GLN A 311 12.30 -13.82 -14.01
CA GLN A 311 11.39 -12.67 -14.11
C GLN A 311 11.61 -11.68 -12.96
N ILE A 312 11.83 -12.19 -11.74
CA ILE A 312 12.16 -11.37 -10.57
C ILE A 312 13.50 -10.67 -10.79
N LEU A 313 14.53 -11.36 -11.30
CA LEU A 313 15.81 -10.75 -11.62
C LEU A 313 15.65 -9.62 -12.65
N LEU A 314 14.92 -9.86 -13.74
CA LEU A 314 14.68 -8.84 -14.77
C LEU A 314 13.94 -7.63 -14.22
N PHE A 315 12.99 -7.84 -13.29
CA PHE A 315 12.36 -6.74 -12.58
C PHE A 315 13.39 -5.90 -11.86
N HIS A 316 14.21 -6.49 -10.99
CA HIS A 316 15.22 -5.74 -10.25
C HIS A 316 16.30 -5.12 -11.16
N VAL A 317 16.72 -5.79 -12.23
CA VAL A 317 17.65 -5.23 -13.22
C VAL A 317 17.03 -4.02 -13.92
N SER A 318 15.74 -4.08 -14.25
CA SER A 318 15.04 -2.92 -14.83
C SER A 318 14.96 -1.75 -13.85
N ILE A 319 14.77 -2.01 -12.55
CA ILE A 319 14.86 -1.00 -11.48
C ILE A 319 16.24 -0.34 -11.48
N ILE A 320 17.29 -1.15 -11.43
CA ILE A 320 18.68 -0.66 -11.44
C ILE A 320 18.93 0.19 -12.68
N PHE A 321 18.51 -0.28 -13.86
CA PHE A 321 18.75 0.44 -15.10
C PHE A 321 18.02 1.79 -15.14
N VAL A 322 16.77 1.84 -14.66
CA VAL A 322 16.03 3.10 -14.53
C VAL A 322 16.72 4.04 -13.54
N MET A 323 17.20 3.53 -12.41
CA MET A 323 17.95 4.32 -11.43
C MET A 323 19.29 4.82 -11.99
N ILE A 324 20.04 4.00 -12.72
CA ILE A 324 21.29 4.39 -13.37
C ILE A 324 21.04 5.44 -14.44
N ALA A 325 20.11 5.20 -15.37
CA ALA A 325 19.78 6.14 -16.44
C ALA A 325 19.32 7.48 -15.87
N PHE A 326 18.62 7.44 -14.73
CA PHE A 326 18.25 8.63 -13.99
C PHE A 326 19.47 9.32 -13.35
N CYS A 327 20.28 8.60 -12.56
CA CYS A 327 21.50 9.13 -11.96
C CYS A 327 22.42 9.75 -13.02
N TRP A 328 22.50 9.16 -14.21
CA TRP A 328 23.25 9.67 -15.35
C TRP A 328 22.78 11.06 -15.80
N LYS A 329 21.47 11.27 -15.89
CA LYS A 329 20.88 12.58 -16.26
C LYS A 329 21.20 13.69 -15.26
N PHE A 330 21.62 13.31 -14.05
CA PHE A 330 21.97 14.22 -12.96
C PHE A 330 23.41 14.02 -12.47
N ILE A 331 24.26 13.35 -13.25
CA ILE A 331 25.59 12.93 -12.80
C ILE A 331 26.50 14.14 -12.52
N ASN A 332 26.31 15.22 -13.27
CA ASN A 332 27.00 16.50 -13.04
C ASN A 332 26.55 17.21 -11.75
N THR A 333 25.48 16.72 -11.11
CA THR A 333 24.91 17.27 -9.87
C THR A 333 25.12 16.34 -8.68
N PHE A 334 25.45 15.07 -8.88
CA PHE A 334 25.50 14.07 -7.83
C PHE A 334 26.92 13.76 -7.36
N ALA A 335 27.13 13.80 -6.03
CA ALA A 335 28.39 13.40 -5.41
C ALA A 335 28.66 11.89 -5.57
N ILE A 336 29.94 11.50 -5.49
CA ILE A 336 30.45 10.09 -5.45
C ILE A 336 29.60 9.16 -4.58
N LYS A 337 29.04 9.67 -3.48
CA LYS A 337 28.11 8.95 -2.59
C LYS A 337 26.94 8.29 -3.34
N THR A 338 26.44 8.94 -4.39
CA THR A 338 25.34 8.44 -5.24
C THR A 338 25.76 7.25 -6.07
N ILE A 339 26.96 7.27 -6.63
CA ILE A 339 27.51 6.15 -7.42
C ILE A 339 27.72 4.93 -6.50
N ILE A 340 28.35 5.15 -5.33
CA ILE A 340 28.54 4.10 -4.31
C ILE A 340 27.20 3.50 -3.92
N PHE A 341 26.18 4.34 -3.74
CA PHE A 341 24.86 3.90 -3.37
C PHE A 341 24.21 3.01 -4.45
N VAL A 342 24.28 3.41 -5.73
CA VAL A 342 23.77 2.61 -6.86
C VAL A 342 24.50 1.27 -6.97
N LEU A 343 25.81 1.24 -6.69
CA LEU A 343 26.59 -0.01 -6.66
C LEU A 343 26.17 -0.92 -5.50
N LEU A 344 26.03 -0.37 -4.28
CA LEU A 344 25.53 -1.11 -3.12
C LEU A 344 24.10 -1.64 -3.36
N PHE A 345 23.25 -0.83 -3.97
CA PHE A 345 21.90 -1.17 -4.36
C PHE A 345 21.86 -2.33 -5.36
N SER A 346 22.71 -2.29 -6.38
CA SER A 346 22.85 -3.37 -7.36
C SER A 346 23.38 -4.66 -6.72
N LEU A 347 24.30 -4.53 -5.75
CA LEU A 347 24.82 -5.66 -4.98
C LEU A 347 23.75 -6.29 -4.08
N ILE A 348 22.94 -5.49 -3.37
CA ILE A 348 21.86 -6.02 -2.52
C ILE A 348 20.85 -6.81 -3.35
N ILE A 349 20.45 -6.29 -4.51
CA ILE A 349 19.59 -7.01 -5.46
C ILE A 349 20.22 -8.33 -5.91
N PHE A 350 21.50 -8.29 -6.28
CA PHE A 350 22.22 -9.48 -6.71
C PHE A 350 22.29 -10.54 -5.60
N LEU A 351 22.53 -10.11 -4.36
CA LEU A 351 22.54 -10.99 -3.20
C LEU A 351 21.14 -11.53 -2.87
N GLU A 352 20.10 -10.71 -2.98
CA GLU A 352 18.70 -11.13 -2.80
C GLU A 352 18.32 -12.23 -3.80
N TYR A 353 18.72 -12.04 -5.07
CA TYR A 353 18.51 -13.05 -6.10
C TYR A 353 19.31 -14.33 -5.85
N SER A 354 20.58 -14.18 -5.47
CA SER A 354 21.51 -15.31 -5.28
C SER A 354 21.30 -16.06 -3.97
N ALA A 355 20.51 -15.52 -3.05
CA ALA A 355 20.23 -16.15 -1.77
C ALA A 355 19.29 -17.35 -1.97
N ASN A 356 19.84 -18.57 -1.89
CA ASN A 356 19.01 -19.79 -1.89
C ASN A 356 18.12 -19.90 -0.64
N ASN A 357 18.46 -19.18 0.43
CA ASN A 357 17.71 -19.17 1.68
C ASN A 357 16.67 -18.04 1.67
N ILE A 358 15.42 -18.42 1.85
CA ILE A 358 14.27 -17.53 1.79
C ILE A 358 14.34 -16.38 2.81
N SER A 359 14.84 -16.62 4.03
CA SER A 359 14.99 -15.59 5.06
C SER A 359 15.94 -14.49 4.63
N TRP A 360 17.02 -14.86 3.94
CA TRP A 360 17.97 -13.90 3.39
C TRP A 360 17.35 -13.07 2.28
N LYS A 361 16.52 -13.66 1.39
CA LYS A 361 15.78 -12.89 0.38
C LYS A 361 14.94 -11.79 1.04
N PHE A 362 14.19 -12.15 2.08
CA PHE A 362 13.31 -11.20 2.76
C PHE A 362 14.06 -10.12 3.53
N PHE A 363 15.11 -10.51 4.28
CA PHE A 363 15.95 -9.53 4.97
C PHE A 363 16.56 -8.53 3.98
N LEU A 364 17.10 -9.02 2.86
CA LEU A 364 17.71 -8.18 1.84
C LEU A 364 16.69 -7.26 1.15
N SER A 365 15.46 -7.72 0.89
CA SER A 365 14.38 -6.89 0.37
C SER A 365 14.02 -5.71 1.31
N GLY A 366 14.01 -5.98 2.63
CA GLY A 366 13.82 -4.93 3.64
C GLY A 366 14.98 -3.94 3.69
N CYS A 367 16.21 -4.45 3.68
CA CYS A 367 17.43 -3.63 3.63
C CYS A 367 17.42 -2.73 2.39
N PHE A 368 17.05 -3.28 1.24
CA PHE A 368 16.92 -2.60 -0.02
C PHE A 368 15.95 -1.42 0.05
N ALA A 369 14.72 -1.67 0.50
CA ALA A 369 13.70 -0.65 0.64
C ALA A 369 14.15 0.46 1.61
N TYR A 370 14.65 0.09 2.80
CA TYR A 370 15.12 1.04 3.82
C TYR A 370 16.27 1.92 3.31
N THR A 371 17.26 1.31 2.66
CA THR A 371 18.43 1.98 2.12
C THR A 371 18.00 2.98 1.05
N THR A 372 17.06 2.59 0.17
CA THR A 372 16.48 3.46 -0.87
C THR A 372 15.88 4.73 -0.29
N VAL A 373 15.16 4.63 0.84
CA VAL A 373 14.58 5.80 1.51
C VAL A 373 15.63 6.79 1.97
N HIS A 374 16.68 6.29 2.63
CA HIS A 374 17.76 7.15 3.13
C HIS A 374 18.46 7.88 2.01
N PHE A 375 18.73 7.19 0.91
CA PHE A 375 19.32 7.81 -0.27
C PHE A 375 18.42 8.86 -0.90
N PHE A 376 17.15 8.54 -1.13
CA PHE A 376 16.22 9.51 -1.70
C PHE A 376 16.07 10.75 -0.81
N LYS A 377 15.99 10.58 0.51
CA LYS A 377 15.98 11.70 1.47
C LYS A 377 17.27 12.52 1.44
N SER A 378 18.43 11.88 1.29
CA SER A 378 19.72 12.57 1.12
C SER A 378 19.71 13.48 -0.11
N ILE A 379 19.20 12.98 -1.25
CA ILE A 379 19.05 13.76 -2.49
C ILE A 379 18.16 14.99 -2.26
N LEU A 380 17.03 14.81 -1.57
CA LEU A 380 16.10 15.91 -1.31
C LEU A 380 16.71 16.97 -0.38
N LYS A 381 17.47 16.55 0.64
CA LYS A 381 18.10 17.45 1.63
C LYS A 381 19.21 18.31 1.02
N GLU A 382 20.07 17.76 0.18
CA GLU A 382 21.19 18.49 -0.45
C GLU A 382 20.72 19.67 -1.32
N LYS A 383 19.49 19.61 -1.86
CA LYS A 383 18.97 20.68 -2.70
C LYS A 383 18.44 21.90 -1.94
N ASN A 384 18.64 22.00 -0.62
CA ASN A 384 18.20 23.13 0.21
C ASN A 384 16.73 23.52 -0.02
N PHE A 385 15.89 22.57 -0.40
CA PHE A 385 14.45 22.72 -0.34
C PHE A 385 14.03 22.52 1.11
N THR A 386 14.45 23.45 1.98
CA THR A 386 13.55 23.82 3.05
C THR A 386 12.33 24.34 2.31
N LEU A 387 11.29 23.50 2.21
CA LEU A 387 9.94 23.99 2.04
C LEU A 387 9.81 25.03 3.15
N LYS A 388 10.08 26.31 2.85
CA LYS A 388 9.61 27.42 3.67
C LYS A 388 8.15 27.10 3.77
N SER A 389 7.74 26.61 4.94
CA SER A 389 6.36 26.25 5.26
C SER A 389 5.54 27.37 4.66
N ALA A 390 4.82 27.09 3.57
CA ALA A 390 3.99 28.10 2.95
C ALA A 390 3.15 28.67 4.11
N PRO A 391 3.15 29.99 4.33
CA PRO A 391 2.42 30.57 5.43
C PRO A 391 0.98 30.04 5.38
N LEU A 392 0.57 29.45 6.51
CA LEU A 392 -0.72 28.81 6.72
C LEU A 392 -1.89 29.73 6.38
#